data_AF-A0A257M522-F1
#
_entry.id   AF-A0A257M522-F1
#
_cell.length_a   1.000
_cell.length_b   1.000
_cell.length_c   1.000
_cell.angle_alpha   90.00
_cell.angle_beta   90.00
_cell.angle_gamma   90.00
#
_symmetry.space_group_name_H-M   'P 1'
#
loop_
_entity.id
_entity.type
_entity.pdbx_description
1 polymer ?
#
loop_
_entity_poly.entity_id
_entity_poly.type
_entity_poly.pdbx_seq_one_letter_code
_entity_poly.pdbx_strand_id
1 'polypeptide(L)'
;MNAMNDATRPSTYPDDRSIEPELVLEDTWDLDEVSAVIRSKSDHEATPAFLFLGKKEAGLLRDYLAEVFGTDAVSTLKDTYFMGLEVIEIECESFFLTGGRKTIRTLQDPISRRPAWRDRGADARWQFRI
;
A
#
# COMPACT_ATOMS: atom_id res chain seq x y z
N MET A 1 25.47 18.87 -44.56
CA MET A 1 26.15 19.05 -43.26
C MET A 1 25.25 19.88 -42.36
N ASN A 2 24.88 19.31 -41.22
CA ASN A 2 24.39 19.89 -39.95
C ASN A 2 23.12 20.78 -40.00
N ALA A 3 21.95 20.26 -39.64
CA ALA A 3 21.43 20.05 -38.27
C ALA A 3 20.99 21.36 -37.59
N MET A 4 19.68 21.64 -37.63
CA MET A 4 19.01 22.65 -36.82
C MET A 4 17.80 21.97 -36.15
N ASN A 5 18.08 21.04 -35.23
CA ASN A 5 17.08 20.52 -34.31
C ASN A 5 17.14 21.38 -33.05
N ASP A 6 16.47 22.53 -33.05
CA ASP A 6 16.11 23.22 -31.81
C ASP A 6 14.61 23.02 -31.60
N ALA A 7 14.28 21.87 -31.02
CA ALA A 7 12.95 21.58 -30.51
C ALA A 7 12.98 21.71 -29.00
N THR A 8 13.22 22.93 -28.51
CA THR A 8 13.02 23.25 -27.09
C THR A 8 11.51 23.33 -26.84
N ARG A 9 10.87 22.17 -26.64
CA ARG A 9 9.50 22.12 -26.11
C ARG A 9 9.57 22.57 -24.63
N PRO A 10 8.85 23.61 -24.21
CA PRO A 10 8.71 23.88 -22.78
C PRO A 10 7.98 22.68 -22.17
N SER A 11 8.65 22.01 -21.23
CA SER A 11 8.05 20.99 -20.39
C SER A 11 7.01 21.69 -19.51
N THR A 12 5.74 21.67 -19.93
CA THR A 12 4.61 22.20 -19.15
C THR A 12 4.23 21.23 -18.03
N TYR A 13 5.19 20.83 -17.19
CA TYR A 13 4.90 20.12 -15.96
C TYR A 13 5.10 21.10 -14.79
N PRO A 14 4.03 21.69 -14.24
CA PRO A 14 4.12 22.43 -13.01
C PRO A 14 4.02 21.41 -11.87
N ASP A 15 5.12 20.77 -11.49
CA ASP A 15 5.18 20.12 -10.18
C ASP A 15 6.62 20.14 -9.64
N ASP A 16 7.15 21.35 -9.49
CA ASP A 16 8.24 21.65 -8.53
C ASP A 16 7.71 21.72 -7.09
N ARG A 17 6.59 21.07 -6.80
CA ARG A 17 6.04 20.98 -5.44
C ARG A 17 6.73 19.83 -4.74
N SER A 18 7.76 20.16 -3.97
CA SER A 18 8.32 19.23 -2.99
C SER A 18 7.21 18.83 -2.02
N ILE A 19 6.87 17.54 -2.02
CA ILE A 19 5.91 16.97 -1.06
C ILE A 19 6.70 16.70 0.22
N GLU A 20 6.30 17.32 1.31
CA GLU A 20 6.91 17.04 2.61
C GLU A 20 6.53 15.62 3.07
N PRO A 21 7.50 14.83 3.57
CA PRO A 21 7.22 13.50 4.09
C PRO A 21 6.30 13.59 5.32
N GLU A 22 5.39 12.62 5.47
CA GLU A 22 4.45 12.56 6.60
C GLU A 22 5.12 12.11 7.89
N LEU A 23 6.21 11.37 7.77
CA LEU A 23 7.01 10.86 8.87
C LEU A 23 8.47 10.81 8.44
N VAL A 24 9.38 11.06 9.38
CA VAL A 24 10.82 10.84 9.18
C VAL A 24 11.24 9.86 10.25
N LEU A 25 11.54 8.63 9.83
CA LEU A 25 12.05 7.60 10.73
C LEU A 25 13.56 7.79 10.89
N GLU A 26 14.06 7.71 12.12
CA GLU A 26 15.49 7.81 12.41
C GLU A 26 16.20 6.49 12.10
N ASP A 27 16.35 5.61 13.08
CA ASP A 27 17.17 4.40 12.95
C ASP A 27 16.38 3.10 13.10
N THR A 28 15.10 3.18 13.50
CA THR A 28 14.25 2.01 13.75
C THR A 28 12.87 2.20 13.15
N TRP A 29 12.20 1.08 12.85
CA TRP A 29 10.81 1.08 12.42
C TRP A 29 9.90 1.17 13.65
N ASP A 30 9.45 2.37 13.98
CA ASP A 30 8.48 2.57 15.05
C ASP A 30 7.07 2.21 14.58
N LEU A 31 6.59 1.04 15.01
CA LEU A 31 5.28 0.53 14.63
C LEU A 31 4.14 1.43 15.12
N ASP A 32 4.29 2.04 16.30
CA ASP A 32 3.23 2.84 16.92
C ASP A 32 3.08 4.17 16.16
N GLU A 33 4.17 4.84 15.84
CA GLU A 33 4.17 6.07 15.02
C GLU A 33 3.60 5.82 13.62
N VAL A 34 4.09 4.77 12.95
CA VAL A 34 3.60 4.38 11.62
C VAL A 34 2.11 4.06 11.65
N SER A 35 1.65 3.32 12.67
CA SER A 35 0.24 2.97 12.80
C SER A 35 -0.64 4.19 13.07
N ALA A 36 -0.14 5.16 13.84
CA ALA A 36 -0.85 6.40 14.14
C ALA A 36 -1.09 7.23 12.87
N VAL A 37 -0.07 7.35 12.01
CA VAL A 37 -0.20 8.05 10.72
C VAL A 37 -1.24 7.37 9.82
N ILE A 38 -1.15 6.03 9.66
CA ILE A 38 -2.08 5.26 8.82
C ILE A 38 -3.53 5.38 9.33
N ARG A 39 -3.73 5.29 10.65
CA ARG A 39 -5.06 5.40 11.27
C ARG A 39 -5.64 6.81 11.13
N SER A 40 -4.84 7.83 11.43
CA SER A 40 -5.24 9.24 11.29
C SER A 40 -5.81 9.53 9.89
N LYS A 41 -5.20 8.98 8.84
CA LYS A 41 -5.69 9.17 7.46
C LYS A 41 -6.94 8.35 7.15
N SER A 42 -7.06 7.16 7.73
CA SER A 42 -8.22 6.29 7.54
C SER A 42 -9.50 6.86 8.14
N ASP A 43 -9.41 7.64 9.22
CA ASP A 43 -10.56 8.25 9.91
C ASP A 43 -11.24 9.37 9.11
N HIS A 44 -10.59 9.92 8.07
CA HIS A 44 -11.07 11.05 7.27
C HIS A 44 -11.74 10.62 5.94
N GLU A 45 -12.58 9.57 5.98
CA GLU A 45 -13.39 9.04 4.85
C GLU A 45 -12.61 8.41 3.67
N ALA A 46 -11.29 8.31 3.76
CA ALA A 46 -10.46 7.74 2.72
C ALA A 46 -9.38 6.82 3.30
N THR A 47 -9.59 5.50 3.24
CA THR A 47 -8.53 4.55 3.59
C THR A 47 -7.41 4.61 2.53
N PRO A 48 -6.16 4.90 2.93
CA PRO A 48 -5.04 4.88 2.02
C PRO A 48 -4.86 3.49 1.41
N ALA A 49 -4.45 3.46 0.14
CA ALA A 49 -4.19 2.22 -0.59
C ALA A 49 -2.70 1.89 -0.63
N PHE A 50 -1.85 2.90 -0.64
CA PHE A 50 -0.43 2.78 -0.89
C PHE A 50 0.38 3.38 0.27
N LEU A 51 1.48 2.72 0.58
CA LEU A 51 2.54 3.20 1.46
C LEU A 51 3.77 3.44 0.60
N PHE A 52 4.12 4.70 0.40
CA PHE A 52 5.28 5.11 -0.37
C PHE A 52 6.47 5.29 0.56
N LEU A 53 7.57 4.59 0.26
CA LEU A 53 8.78 4.59 1.08
C LEU A 53 10.00 4.95 0.24
N GLY A 54 10.89 5.76 0.80
CA GLY A 54 12.25 5.95 0.28
C GLY A 54 13.14 4.75 0.61
N LYS A 55 14.36 4.75 0.10
CA LYS A 55 15.32 3.65 0.30
C LYS A 55 15.60 3.39 1.78
N LYS A 56 15.72 4.45 2.58
CA LYS A 56 15.97 4.35 4.02
C LYS A 56 14.81 3.64 4.73
N GLU A 57 13.59 4.14 4.57
CA GLU A 57 12.40 3.60 5.24
C GLU A 57 12.04 2.21 4.72
N ALA A 58 12.27 1.93 3.42
CA ALA A 58 12.15 0.60 2.86
C ALA A 58 13.13 -0.38 3.51
N GLY A 59 14.37 0.04 3.78
CA GLY A 59 15.36 -0.74 4.55
C GLY A 59 14.85 -1.06 5.95
N LEU A 60 14.42 -0.04 6.70
CA LEU A 60 13.88 -0.19 8.06
C LEU A 60 12.68 -1.15 8.09
N LEU A 61 11.78 -1.07 7.11
CA LEU A 61 10.65 -2.00 7.03
C LEU A 61 11.11 -3.43 6.77
N ARG A 62 12.09 -3.65 5.88
CA ARG A 62 12.63 -5.00 5.62
C ARG A 62 13.26 -5.58 6.88
N ASP A 63 14.05 -4.79 7.59
CA ASP A 63 14.71 -5.21 8.82
C ASP A 63 13.68 -5.57 9.91
N TYR A 64 12.66 -4.74 10.07
CA TYR A 64 11.53 -5.03 10.97
C TYR A 64 10.80 -6.32 10.60
N LEU A 65 10.47 -6.52 9.32
CA LEU A 65 9.79 -7.74 8.89
C LEU A 65 10.70 -8.98 9.01
N ALA A 66 12.00 -8.84 8.79
CA ALA A 66 12.98 -9.88 9.01
C ALA A 66 13.09 -10.27 10.49
N GLU A 67 12.99 -9.30 11.41
CA GLU A 67 12.95 -9.58 12.85
C GLU A 67 11.67 -10.34 13.23
N VAL A 68 10.52 -9.94 12.70
CA VAL A 68 9.22 -10.53 13.05
C VAL A 68 9.01 -11.91 12.42
N PHE A 69 9.40 -12.10 11.16
CA PHE A 69 9.09 -13.31 10.38
C PHE A 69 10.32 -14.20 10.09
N GLY A 70 11.52 -13.74 10.43
CA GLY A 70 12.80 -14.38 10.13
C GLY A 70 13.53 -13.74 8.95
N THR A 71 14.86 -13.78 8.97
CA THR A 71 15.72 -13.08 8.00
C THR A 71 15.52 -13.49 6.53
N ASP A 72 15.05 -14.71 6.29
CA ASP A 72 14.80 -15.20 4.92
C ASP A 72 13.38 -14.87 4.42
N ALA A 73 12.52 -14.28 5.26
CA ALA A 73 11.12 -14.06 4.93
C ALA A 73 10.87 -12.89 3.96
N VAL A 74 11.77 -11.89 3.93
CA VAL A 74 11.59 -10.67 3.12
C VAL A 74 12.84 -10.36 2.31
N SER A 75 12.90 -10.93 1.11
CA SER A 75 13.95 -10.63 0.13
C SER A 75 13.65 -9.39 -0.72
N THR A 76 12.37 -9.00 -0.83
CA THR A 76 11.92 -7.82 -1.56
C THR A 76 10.62 -7.28 -0.97
N LEU A 77 10.42 -5.96 -1.02
CA LEU A 77 9.13 -5.32 -0.68
C LEU A 77 8.19 -5.22 -1.88
N LYS A 78 8.60 -5.72 -3.05
CA LYS A 78 7.73 -5.73 -4.22
C LYS A 78 6.50 -6.61 -3.96
N ASP A 79 5.33 -6.11 -4.34
CA ASP A 79 4.03 -6.78 -4.13
C ASP A 79 3.74 -7.11 -2.65
N THR A 80 4.41 -6.41 -1.73
CA THR A 80 4.23 -6.57 -0.28
C THR A 80 3.15 -5.64 0.24
N TYR A 81 2.37 -6.14 1.19
CA TYR A 81 1.35 -5.37 1.88
C TYR A 81 1.73 -5.18 3.34
N PHE A 82 1.73 -3.93 3.80
CA PHE A 82 1.97 -3.58 5.19
C PHE A 82 0.76 -2.85 5.78
N MET A 83 0.21 -3.37 6.89
CA MET A 83 -1.05 -2.86 7.48
C MET A 83 -2.21 -2.72 6.47
N GLY A 84 -2.21 -3.55 5.43
CA GLY A 84 -3.19 -3.51 4.35
C GLY A 84 -2.92 -2.47 3.26
N LEU A 85 -1.83 -1.71 3.32
CA LEU A 85 -1.40 -0.80 2.26
C LEU A 85 -0.37 -1.52 1.37
N GLU A 86 -0.46 -1.33 0.07
CA GLU A 86 0.56 -1.82 -0.87
C GLU A 86 1.82 -0.96 -0.74
N VAL A 87 2.97 -1.60 -0.55
CA VAL A 87 4.25 -0.91 -0.36
C VAL A 87 4.87 -0.58 -1.72
N ILE A 88 5.16 0.69 -1.94
CA ILE A 88 5.80 1.21 -3.15
C ILE A 88 7.12 1.87 -2.75
N GLU A 89 8.22 1.29 -3.22
CA GLU A 89 9.55 1.89 -3.07
C GLU A 89 9.75 2.98 -4.12
N ILE A 90 10.11 4.18 -3.67
CA ILE A 90 10.44 5.33 -4.50
C ILE A 90 11.96 5.49 -4.53
N GLU A 91 12.50 5.88 -5.69
CA GLU A 91 13.93 6.18 -5.87
C GLU A 91 14.33 7.52 -5.22
N CYS A 92 14.15 7.65 -3.91
CA CYS A 92 14.60 8.76 -3.08
C CYS A 92 15.25 8.24 -1.79
N GLU A 93 16.10 9.06 -1.16
CA GLU A 93 16.89 8.61 0.00
C GLU A 93 16.03 8.38 1.25
N SER A 94 15.19 9.36 1.61
CA SER A 94 14.28 9.27 2.74
C SER A 94 12.92 9.86 2.36
N PHE A 95 11.88 9.07 2.52
CA PHE A 95 10.51 9.48 2.23
C PHE A 95 9.52 8.51 2.89
N PHE A 96 8.47 9.07 3.48
CA PHE A 96 7.35 8.30 4.00
C PHE A 96 6.06 9.06 3.67
N LEU A 97 5.17 8.41 2.92
CA LEU A 97 3.87 9.00 2.57
C LEU A 97 2.82 7.90 2.48
N THR A 98 1.68 8.12 3.11
CA THR A 98 0.48 7.30 2.88
C THR A 98 -0.40 7.98 1.84
N GLY A 99 -0.89 7.21 0.87
CA GLY A 99 -1.57 7.81 -0.27
C GLY A 99 -2.49 6.89 -1.05
N GLY A 100 -3.11 7.48 -2.07
CA GLY A 100 -4.17 6.85 -2.83
C GLY A 100 -5.47 6.69 -2.04
N ARG A 101 -6.48 6.19 -2.71
CA ARG A 101 -7.76 5.83 -2.09
C ARG A 101 -8.06 4.40 -2.47
N LYS A 102 -8.26 3.54 -1.47
CA LYS A 102 -8.91 2.27 -1.74
C LYS A 102 -10.30 2.59 -2.27
N THR A 103 -10.52 2.34 -3.54
CA THR A 103 -11.88 2.25 -4.04
C THR A 103 -12.48 1.04 -3.35
N ILE A 104 -13.26 1.27 -2.29
CA ILE A 104 -14.24 0.30 -1.86
C ILE A 104 -15.13 0.17 -3.10
N ARG A 105 -14.87 -0.84 -3.93
CA ARG A 105 -15.92 -1.38 -4.79
C ARG A 105 -16.95 -1.83 -3.78
N THR A 106 -17.89 -0.94 -3.46
CA THR A 106 -19.19 -1.34 -2.92
C THR A 106 -19.59 -2.47 -3.82
N LEU A 107 -19.55 -3.66 -3.23
CA LEU A 107 -19.88 -4.92 -3.85
C LEU A 107 -21.18 -4.65 -4.62
N GLN A 108 -21.08 -4.50 -5.95
CA GLN A 108 -22.25 -4.43 -6.80
C GLN A 108 -23.01 -5.73 -6.53
N ASP A 109 -24.12 -5.58 -5.82
CA ASP A 109 -25.20 -6.52 -5.56
C ASP A 109 -24.81 -7.99 -5.24
N PRO A 110 -24.81 -8.38 -3.94
CA PRO A 110 -24.79 -9.80 -3.57
C PRO A 110 -26.06 -10.57 -4.00
N ILE A 111 -27.08 -9.91 -4.59
CA ILE A 111 -28.33 -10.54 -5.06
C ILE A 111 -28.15 -11.32 -6.38
N SER A 112 -27.10 -11.03 -7.17
CA SER A 112 -26.89 -11.70 -8.48
C SER A 112 -26.13 -13.04 -8.42
N ARG A 113 -25.82 -13.58 -7.23
CA ARG A 113 -25.15 -14.89 -7.08
C ARG A 113 -26.03 -15.98 -6.45
N ARG A 114 -27.33 -16.02 -6.76
CA ARG A 114 -28.08 -17.28 -6.63
C ARG A 114 -27.94 -18.09 -7.93
N PRO A 115 -27.09 -19.12 -8.00
CA PRO A 115 -27.32 -20.16 -8.98
C PRO A 115 -28.65 -20.84 -8.63
N ALA A 116 -29.64 -20.74 -9.50
CA ALA A 116 -30.99 -21.27 -9.35
C ALA A 116 -31.07 -22.81 -9.41
N TRP A 117 -30.05 -23.53 -8.91
CA TRP A 117 -29.95 -24.99 -9.03
C TRP A 117 -29.48 -25.73 -7.77
N ARG A 118 -29.78 -25.20 -6.58
CA ARG A 118 -29.87 -26.02 -5.36
C ARG A 118 -31.13 -25.66 -4.60
N ASP A 119 -32.22 -26.21 -5.08
CA ASP A 119 -33.32 -26.60 -4.20
C ASP A 119 -33.42 -28.13 -4.21
N ARG A 120 -33.77 -28.67 -3.05
CA ARG A 120 -33.91 -30.09 -2.64
C ARG A 120 -32.66 -30.79 -2.13
N GLY A 121 -32.62 -30.89 -0.80
CA GLY A 121 -32.24 -32.13 -0.12
C GLY A 121 -30.78 -32.26 0.28
N ALA A 122 -30.32 -31.46 1.23
CA ALA A 122 -29.13 -31.80 2.02
C ALA A 122 -29.18 -31.10 3.38
N ASP A 123 -30.23 -31.40 4.15
CA ASP A 123 -30.11 -31.50 5.61
C ASP A 123 -29.01 -32.52 5.90
N ALA A 124 -27.81 -32.08 6.27
CA ALA A 124 -26.90 -32.86 7.10
C ALA A 124 -25.68 -32.04 7.56
N ARG A 125 -25.67 -31.77 8.86
CA ARG A 125 -24.54 -32.03 9.76
C ARG A 125 -23.29 -31.17 9.57
N TRP A 126 -23.28 -30.05 10.26
CA TRP A 126 -22.05 -29.48 10.83
C TRP A 126 -22.28 -29.22 12.32
N GLN A 127 -22.32 -30.30 13.11
CA GLN A 127 -22.01 -30.23 14.53
C GLN A 127 -20.55 -30.61 14.69
N PHE A 128 -19.71 -29.62 14.97
CA PHE A 128 -18.47 -29.84 15.70
C PHE A 128 -18.56 -28.99 16.97
N ARG A 129 -18.87 -29.66 18.08
CA ARG A 129 -18.39 -29.28 19.41
C ARG A 129 -17.42 -30.36 19.87
N ILE A 130 -16.31 -29.88 20.41
CA ILE A 130 -15.17 -30.59 21.00
C ILE A 130 -15.65 -31.48 22.15
#